data_AF-A0A9P2H7B5-F1
#
_entry.id   AF-A0A9P2H7B5-F1
#
_cell.length_a   1.000
_cell.length_b   1.000
_cell.length_c   1.000
_cell.angle_alpha   90.00
_cell.angle_beta   90.00
_cell.angle_gamma   90.00
#
_symmetry.space_group_name_H-M   'P 1'
#
loop_
_entity.id
_entity.type
_entity.pdbx_description
1 polymer ?
#
loop_
_entity_poly.entity_id
_entity_poly.type
_entity_poly.pdbx_seq_one_letter_code
_entity_poly.pdbx_strand_id
1 'polypeptide(L)'
;MAWQQPSPRIRELIREGARIALNPSPEWIEELDRATIAANPAIANDPVLAKVVQTANRANLVYWAAANLRDPGARVPANLGTEPLRMARDLVRRGLDTVAFNIYRTGEHIGWRFW
;
A
#
# COMPACT_ATOMS: atom_id res chain seq x y z
N MET A 1 8.59 -19.39 -15.55
CA MET A 1 7.30 -19.39 -16.28
C MET A 1 7.03 -17.98 -16.76
N ALA A 2 6.62 -17.80 -18.02
CA ALA A 2 6.19 -16.49 -18.51
C ALA A 2 4.83 -16.14 -17.86
N TRP A 3 4.73 -14.94 -17.29
CA TRP A 3 3.47 -14.48 -16.69
C TRP A 3 2.43 -14.29 -17.79
N GLN A 4 1.34 -15.06 -17.75
CA GLN A 4 0.29 -14.96 -18.76
C GLN A 4 -0.55 -13.72 -18.50
N GLN A 5 -0.67 -12.86 -19.51
CA GLN A 5 -1.53 -11.68 -19.44
C GLN A 5 -3.01 -12.11 -19.28
N PRO A 6 -3.79 -11.45 -18.41
CA PRO A 6 -5.21 -11.72 -18.30
C PRO A 6 -5.98 -11.41 -19.61
N SER A 7 -7.18 -11.96 -19.75
CA SER A 7 -8.03 -11.65 -20.90
C SER A 7 -8.38 -10.15 -20.97
N PRO A 8 -8.73 -9.61 -22.15
CA PRO A 8 -9.06 -8.19 -22.29
C PRO A 8 -10.13 -7.72 -21.30
N ARG A 9 -11.19 -8.53 -21.09
CA ARG A 9 -12.25 -8.22 -20.12
C ARG A 9 -11.72 -8.10 -18.69
N ILE A 10 -10.85 -9.01 -18.27
CA ILE A 10 -10.26 -8.98 -16.92
C ILE A 10 -9.33 -7.77 -16.78
N ARG A 11 -8.58 -7.43 -17.82
CA ARG A 11 -7.72 -6.24 -17.84
C ARG A 11 -8.53 -4.96 -17.63
N GLU A 12 -9.70 -4.83 -18.25
CA GLU A 12 -10.58 -3.67 -17.99
C GLU A 12 -11.13 -3.65 -16.56
N LEU A 13 -11.57 -4.79 -16.01
CA LEU A 13 -12.01 -4.86 -14.61
C LEU A 13 -10.89 -4.44 -13.64
N ILE A 14 -9.66 -4.86 -13.90
CA ILE A 14 -8.49 -4.44 -13.12
C ILE A 14 -8.28 -2.93 -13.22
N ARG A 15 -8.49 -2.32 -14.39
CA ARG A 15 -8.41 -0.86 -14.53
C ARG A 15 -9.50 -0.14 -13.76
N GLU A 16 -10.73 -0.67 -13.73
CA GLU A 16 -11.79 -0.08 -12.92
C GLU A 16 -11.43 -0.09 -11.43
N GLY A 17 -10.97 -1.23 -10.89
CA GLY A 17 -10.48 -1.31 -9.50
C GLY A 17 -9.31 -0.34 -9.24
N ALA A 18 -8.39 -0.20 -10.19
CA ALA A 18 -7.29 0.76 -10.09
C ALA A 18 -7.76 2.22 -10.05
N ARG A 19 -8.81 2.58 -10.82
CA ARG A 19 -9.38 3.94 -10.78
C ARG A 19 -10.05 4.23 -9.44
N ILE A 20 -10.72 3.25 -8.84
CA ILE A 20 -11.27 3.35 -7.48
C ILE A 20 -10.13 3.59 -6.48
N ALA A 21 -9.06 2.79 -6.54
CA ALA A 21 -7.90 2.91 -5.66
C ALA A 21 -7.10 4.22 -5.82
N LEU A 22 -7.12 4.83 -7.01
CA LEU A 22 -6.53 6.15 -7.25
C LEU A 22 -7.41 7.32 -6.78
N ASN A 23 -8.70 7.07 -6.53
CA ASN A 23 -9.65 8.06 -6.02
C ASN A 23 -10.38 7.51 -4.79
N PRO A 24 -9.64 7.14 -3.73
CA PRO A 24 -10.22 6.51 -2.56
C PRO A 24 -11.14 7.48 -1.81
N SER A 25 -12.23 6.96 -1.25
CA SER A 25 -13.09 7.79 -0.39
C SER A 25 -12.34 8.19 0.89
N PRO A 26 -12.75 9.30 1.56
CA PRO A 26 -12.15 9.70 2.83
C PRO A 26 -12.17 8.57 3.87
N GLU A 27 -13.27 7.84 3.98
CA GLU A 27 -13.46 6.74 4.94
C GLU A 27 -12.47 5.61 4.68
N TRP A 28 -12.17 5.30 3.42
CA TRP A 28 -11.19 4.27 3.09
C TRP A 28 -9.78 4.69 3.49
N ILE A 29 -9.38 5.92 3.19
CA ILE A 29 -8.05 6.42 3.59
C ILE A 29 -7.91 6.50 5.10
N GLU A 30 -8.95 6.94 5.81
CA GLU A 30 -8.97 6.94 7.27
C GLU A 30 -8.86 5.52 7.83
N GLU A 31 -9.55 4.55 7.23
CA GLU A 31 -9.45 3.14 7.64
C GLU A 31 -8.06 2.55 7.42
N LEU A 32 -7.48 2.81 6.25
CA LEU A 32 -6.13 2.36 5.90
C LEU A 32 -5.11 2.90 6.90
N ASP A 33 -5.17 4.20 7.18
CA ASP A 33 -4.28 4.86 8.12
C ASP A 33 -4.46 4.32 9.54
N ARG A 34 -5.71 4.23 10.00
CA ARG A 34 -6.06 3.74 11.34
C ARG A 34 -5.57 2.30 11.54
N ALA A 35 -5.86 1.41 10.60
CA ALA A 35 -5.48 0.01 10.70
C ALA A 35 -3.95 -0.17 10.69
N THR A 36 -3.25 0.57 9.84
CA THR A 36 -1.79 0.45 9.72
C THR A 36 -1.03 1.05 10.90
N ILE A 37 -1.55 2.10 11.53
CA ILE A 37 -1.02 2.64 12.79
C ILE A 37 -1.30 1.68 13.96
N ALA A 38 -2.51 1.15 14.05
CA ALA A 38 -2.92 0.25 15.13
C ALA A 38 -2.20 -1.12 15.09
N ALA A 39 -1.53 -1.45 13.99
CA ALA A 39 -0.78 -2.69 13.84
C ALA A 39 0.40 -2.83 14.82
N ASN A 40 0.90 -1.73 15.41
CA ASN A 40 1.95 -1.78 16.41
C ASN A 40 1.88 -0.61 17.42
N PRO A 41 1.88 -0.87 18.75
CA PRO A 41 1.85 0.18 19.76
C PRO A 41 2.99 1.20 19.67
N ALA A 42 4.20 0.78 19.27
CA ALA A 42 5.34 1.69 19.12
C ALA A 42 5.12 2.73 18.01
N ILE A 43 4.32 2.40 17.01
CA ILE A 43 3.93 3.32 15.93
C ILE A 43 2.77 4.20 16.41
N ALA A 44 1.76 3.60 17.03
CA ALA A 44 0.62 4.33 17.57
C ALA A 44 1.01 5.40 18.60
N ASN A 45 2.05 5.14 19.39
CA ASN A 45 2.54 6.05 20.43
C ASN A 45 3.59 7.07 19.93
N ASP A 46 4.03 7.00 18.68
CA ASP A 46 4.97 7.96 18.05
C ASP A 46 4.28 8.67 16.88
N PRO A 47 3.72 9.89 17.07
CA PRO A 47 3.01 10.61 16.02
C PRO A 47 3.85 10.90 14.77
N VAL A 48 5.17 11.05 14.94
CA VAL A 48 6.09 11.29 13.82
C VAL A 48 6.23 10.03 12.98
N LEU A 49 6.43 8.88 13.64
CA LEU A 49 6.51 7.59 12.96
C LEU A 49 5.16 7.20 12.33
N ALA A 50 4.05 7.43 13.02
CA ALA A 50 2.71 7.20 12.49
C ALA A 50 2.50 7.95 11.16
N LYS A 51 2.91 9.23 11.10
CA LYS A 51 2.80 10.02 9.86
C LYS A 51 3.66 9.47 8.73
N VAL A 52 4.86 8.99 9.03
CA VAL A 52 5.74 8.33 8.05
C VAL A 52 5.09 7.07 7.49
N VAL A 53 4.51 6.24 8.36
CA VAL A 53 3.81 5.00 7.97
C VAL A 53 2.60 5.29 7.08
N GLN A 54 1.73 6.23 7.48
CA GLN A 54 0.57 6.64 6.67
C GLN A 54 1.01 7.09 5.27
N THR A 55 2.03 7.95 5.20
CA THR A 55 2.52 8.52 3.93
C THR A 55 3.07 7.42 3.02
N ALA A 56 3.86 6.50 3.56
CA ALA A 56 4.39 5.37 2.81
C ALA A 56 3.30 4.40 2.32
N ASN A 57 2.29 4.11 3.15
CA ASN A 57 1.17 3.23 2.77
C ASN A 57 0.32 3.82 1.65
N ARG A 58 0.00 5.12 1.75
CA ARG A 58 -0.70 5.84 0.67
C ARG A 58 0.13 5.86 -0.63
N ALA A 59 1.45 6.06 -0.53
CA ALA A 59 2.34 5.99 -1.69
C ALA A 59 2.36 4.59 -2.33
N ASN A 60 2.31 3.52 -1.52
CA ASN A 60 2.20 2.15 -2.02
C ASN A 60 0.86 1.88 -2.72
N LEU A 61 -0.25 2.39 -2.17
CA LEU A 61 -1.57 2.27 -2.80
C LEU A 61 -1.58 2.91 -4.19
N VAL A 62 -1.12 4.16 -4.28
CA VAL A 62 -1.04 4.89 -5.55
C VAL A 62 -0.12 4.18 -6.54
N TYR A 63 1.05 3.72 -6.08
CA TYR A 63 2.00 3.01 -6.94
C TYR A 63 1.43 1.71 -7.51
N TRP A 64 0.77 0.89 -6.68
CA TRP A 64 0.13 -0.35 -7.13
C TRP A 64 -1.03 -0.09 -8.10
N ALA A 65 -1.88 0.88 -7.80
CA ALA A 65 -3.02 1.23 -8.65
C ALA A 65 -2.56 1.80 -10.00
N ALA A 66 -1.60 2.73 -10.01
CA ALA A 66 -1.04 3.29 -11.25
C ALA A 66 -0.37 2.22 -12.13
N ALA A 67 0.30 1.24 -11.51
CA ALA A 67 0.89 0.13 -12.25
C ALA A 67 -0.17 -0.76 -12.91
N ASN A 68 -1.28 -1.06 -12.20
CA ASN A 68 -2.41 -1.80 -12.77
C ASN A 68 -3.20 -1.02 -13.82
N LEU A 69 -3.22 0.31 -13.75
CA LEU A 69 -3.81 1.12 -14.81
C LEU A 69 -3.00 1.00 -16.12
N ARG A 70 -1.66 1.01 -16.00
CA ARG A 70 -0.72 0.95 -17.13
C ARG A 70 -0.61 -0.45 -17.75
N ASP A 71 -0.37 -1.48 -16.94
CA ASP A 71 -0.23 -2.87 -17.39
C ASP A 71 -1.03 -3.81 -16.47
N PRO A 72 -2.36 -3.89 -16.66
CA PRO A 72 -3.27 -4.55 -15.73
C PRO A 72 -2.97 -6.03 -15.56
N GLY A 73 -2.79 -6.44 -14.30
CA GLY A 73 -2.53 -7.81 -13.91
C GLY A 73 -1.11 -8.28 -14.19
N ALA A 74 -0.21 -7.41 -14.67
CA ALA A 74 1.22 -7.73 -14.75
C ALA A 74 1.87 -7.70 -13.36
N ARG A 75 3.05 -8.33 -13.25
CA ARG A 75 3.84 -8.25 -12.02
C ARG A 75 4.28 -6.81 -11.78
N VAL A 76 3.95 -6.28 -10.61
CA VAL A 76 4.40 -4.94 -10.20
C VAL A 76 5.66 -5.06 -9.35
N PRO A 77 6.75 -4.36 -9.71
CA PRO A 77 7.99 -4.39 -8.95
C PRO A 77 7.82 -3.66 -7.60
N ALA A 78 8.69 -3.95 -6.64
CA ALA A 78 8.64 -3.28 -5.33
C ALA A 78 8.72 -1.75 -5.48
N ASN A 79 7.94 -1.03 -4.68
CA ASN A 79 7.99 0.43 -4.65
C ASN A 79 9.24 0.90 -3.89
N LEU A 80 10.26 1.32 -4.64
CA LEU A 80 11.50 1.88 -4.10
C LEU A 80 11.50 3.42 -4.09
N GLY A 81 10.30 4.03 -4.06
CA GLY A 81 10.15 5.47 -3.94
C GLY A 81 10.61 6.02 -2.58
N THR A 82 10.71 7.35 -2.50
CA THR A 82 11.21 8.06 -1.32
C THR A 82 10.46 7.70 -0.03
N GLU A 83 9.12 7.66 -0.07
CA GLU A 83 8.30 7.46 1.14
C GLU A 83 8.41 6.03 1.71
N PRO A 84 8.25 4.95 0.92
CA PRO A 84 8.49 3.59 1.41
C PRO A 84 9.92 3.38 1.95
N LEU A 85 10.93 3.93 1.27
CA LEU A 85 12.32 3.81 1.73
C LEU A 85 12.58 4.61 3.01
N ARG A 86 11.95 5.78 3.18
CA ARG A 86 12.00 6.55 4.42
C ARG A 86 11.40 5.74 5.57
N MET A 87 10.19 5.20 5.40
CA MET A 87 9.55 4.35 6.39
C MET A 87 10.43 3.15 6.76
N ALA A 88 10.95 2.42 5.78
CA ALA A 88 11.82 1.28 6.04
C ALA A 88 13.05 1.65 6.90
N ARG A 89 13.74 2.75 6.55
CA ARG A 89 14.89 3.23 7.34
C ARG A 89 14.49 3.65 8.76
N ASP A 90 13.35 4.32 8.92
CA ASP A 90 12.89 4.80 10.22
C ASP A 90 12.44 3.68 11.14
N LEU A 91 11.85 2.61 10.59
CA LEU A 91 11.54 1.38 11.32
C LEU A 91 12.82 0.65 11.75
N VAL A 92 13.78 0.46 10.84
CA VAL A 92 15.06 -0.20 11.15
C VAL A 92 15.81 0.53 12.27
N ARG A 93 15.90 1.87 12.20
CA ARG A 93 16.58 2.69 13.23
C ARG A 93 15.96 2.56 14.62
N ARG A 94 14.69 2.16 14.70
CA ARG A 94 13.94 1.98 15.94
C ARG A 94 13.86 0.51 16.38
N GLY A 95 14.53 -0.41 15.68
CA GLY A 95 14.46 -1.85 15.95
C GLY A 95 13.08 -2.46 15.64
N LEU A 96 12.36 -1.88 14.68
CA LEU A 96 11.00 -2.29 14.25
C LEU A 96 10.99 -2.92 12.86
N ASP A 97 12.12 -3.44 12.39
CA ASP A 97 12.31 -4.03 11.06
C ASP A 97 11.40 -5.24 10.81
N THR A 98 11.17 -6.06 11.84
CA THR A 98 10.25 -7.21 11.78
C THR A 98 8.78 -6.81 11.67
N VAL A 99 8.43 -5.57 12.03
CA VAL A 99 7.05 -5.04 12.03
C VAL A 99 6.64 -4.53 10.65
N ALA A 100 7.62 -4.12 9.82
CA ALA A 100 7.38 -3.54 8.49
C ALA A 100 6.49 -4.43 7.61
N PHE A 101 6.68 -5.75 7.69
CA PHE A 101 5.88 -6.71 6.93
C PHE A 101 4.42 -6.74 7.38
N ASN A 102 4.17 -6.74 8.70
CA ASN A 102 2.81 -6.79 9.24
C ASN A 102 2.03 -5.52 8.88
N ILE A 103 2.67 -4.35 8.97
CA ILE A 103 2.05 -3.06 8.58
C ILE A 103 1.64 -3.09 7.11
N TYR A 104 2.54 -3.57 6.24
CA TYR A 104 2.26 -3.68 4.80
C TYR A 104 1.09 -4.62 4.54
N ARG A 105 1.07 -5.80 5.18
CA ARG A 105 -0.01 -6.79 5.04
C ARG A 105 -1.36 -6.26 5.53
N THR A 106 -1.37 -5.49 6.62
CA THR A 106 -2.58 -4.82 7.11
C THR A 106 -3.09 -3.80 6.09
N GLY A 107 -2.21 -2.96 5.55
CA GLY A 107 -2.59 -1.98 4.53
C GLY A 107 -3.10 -2.62 3.25
N GLU A 108 -2.44 -3.69 2.81
CA GLU A 108 -2.87 -4.51 1.68
C GLU A 108 -4.26 -5.09 1.90
N HIS A 109 -4.53 -5.69 3.07
CA HIS A 109 -5.84 -6.27 3.38
C HIS A 109 -6.96 -5.24 3.32
N ILE A 110 -6.74 -4.04 3.87
CA ILE A 110 -7.71 -2.94 3.75
C ILE A 110 -7.86 -2.53 2.28
N GLY A 111 -6.77 -2.42 1.53
CA GLY A 111 -6.81 -2.10 0.10
C GLY A 111 -7.69 -3.06 -0.70
N TRP A 112 -7.59 -4.37 -0.45
CA TRP A 112 -8.38 -5.39 -1.12
C TRP A 112 -9.89 -5.32 -0.85
N ARG A 113 -10.33 -4.74 0.28
CA ARG A 113 -11.76 -4.64 0.61
C ARG A 113 -12.52 -3.62 -0.24
N PHE A 114 -11.80 -2.68 -0.84
CA PHE A 114 -12.35 -1.57 -1.60
C PHE A 114 -11.98 -1.63 -3.10
N TRP A 115 -11.26 -2.68 -3.49
CA TRP A 115 -10.97 -3.04 -4.88
C TRP A 115 -12.12 -3.88 -5.45
#